data_AF-A0A7C6SNQ1-F1
#
_entry.id   AF-A0A7C6SNQ1-F1
#
_cell.length_a   1.000
_cell.length_b   1.000
_cell.length_c   1.000
_cell.angle_alpha   90.00
_cell.angle_beta   90.00
_cell.angle_gamma   90.00
#
_symmetry.space_group_name_H-M   'P 1'
#
loop_
_entity.id
_entity.type
_entity.pdbx_description
1 polymer ?
#
loop_
_entity_poly.entity_id
_entity_poly.type
_entity_poly.pdbx_seq_one_letter_code
_entity_poly.pdbx_strand_id
1 'polypeptide(L)'
;MYITELILENFRGFKDSKSIFFSEGTNVIIGHNNAGKTSVIKALELLFGNEKSKRLTIDDFNKNITIEELKEKPPKIIVAAKFIESENDEDYSDDLVTVSTWLTKIDKPYEALITYEFFLPQKEEDEYKKVIGAINSKDVHDYWYEIEYNFLMKYTYKIYVGNPEHKNIVEPESMNKFDFQFLTAIRDVERDLFTGRNSLLKEVIDFFIDYEIKTDEKMKEIDKKKAIKERKRDFSANAKTLITSLQNRMEVGKKHMLKYAEETGASFDNLIV
;
A
#
# COMPACT_ATOMS: atom_id res chain seq x y z
N MET A 1 22.35 7.42 -16.22
CA MET A 1 21.47 6.23 -16.33
C MET A 1 20.02 6.64 -16.09
N TYR A 2 19.04 5.96 -16.66
CA TYR A 2 17.62 6.27 -16.45
C TYR A 2 16.75 5.02 -16.26
N ILE A 3 15.61 5.16 -15.59
CA ILE A 3 14.60 4.10 -15.49
C ILE A 3 13.98 3.91 -16.88
N THR A 4 14.15 2.73 -17.47
CA THR A 4 13.60 2.42 -18.80
C THR A 4 12.29 1.65 -18.71
N GLU A 5 12.08 0.88 -17.63
CA GLU A 5 10.96 -0.05 -17.51
C GLU A 5 10.55 -0.18 -16.04
N LEU A 6 9.24 -0.13 -15.79
CA LEU A 6 8.62 -0.48 -14.51
C LEU A 6 7.71 -1.69 -14.72
N ILE A 7 7.93 -2.73 -13.95
CA ILE A 7 7.20 -3.99 -13.98
C ILE A 7 6.32 -4.07 -12.74
N LEU A 8 5.02 -4.28 -12.93
CA LEU A 8 4.03 -4.39 -11.87
C LEU A 8 3.32 -5.74 -11.96
N GLU A 9 3.30 -6.49 -10.87
CA GLU A 9 2.57 -7.76 -10.76
C GLU A 9 1.74 -7.77 -9.49
N ASN A 10 0.47 -8.14 -9.64
CA ASN A 10 -0.53 -8.24 -8.57
C ASN A 10 -0.71 -6.96 -7.72
N PHE A 11 -0.32 -5.81 -8.26
CA PHE A 11 -0.37 -4.52 -7.58
C PHE A 11 -1.59 -3.71 -8.02
N ARG A 12 -2.55 -3.52 -7.12
CA ARG A 12 -3.78 -2.73 -7.33
C ARG A 12 -4.51 -3.13 -8.61
N GLY A 13 -4.52 -2.28 -9.64
CA GLY A 13 -5.18 -2.56 -10.91
C GLY A 13 -4.44 -3.54 -11.83
N PHE A 14 -3.19 -3.90 -11.52
CA PHE A 14 -2.35 -4.76 -12.34
C PHE A 14 -2.38 -6.19 -11.79
N LYS A 15 -3.18 -7.07 -12.40
CA LYS A 15 -3.23 -8.50 -12.01
C LYS A 15 -1.97 -9.22 -12.46
N ASP A 16 -1.82 -9.37 -13.78
CA ASP A 16 -0.68 -10.04 -14.39
C ASP A 16 0.53 -9.10 -14.45
N SER A 17 1.71 -9.68 -14.63
CA SER A 17 2.95 -8.93 -14.80
C SER A 17 2.84 -8.00 -16.02
N LYS A 18 3.00 -6.70 -15.78
CA LYS A 18 2.84 -5.66 -16.79
C LYS A 18 4.01 -4.68 -16.77
N SER A 19 4.63 -4.52 -17.93
CA SER A 19 5.70 -3.55 -18.16
C SER A 19 5.17 -2.20 -18.62
N ILE A 20 5.74 -1.14 -18.06
CA ILE A 20 5.52 0.26 -18.44
C ILE A 20 6.88 0.84 -18.81
N PHE A 21 7.00 1.34 -20.03
CA PHE A 21 8.26 1.85 -20.55
C PHE A 21 8.36 3.36 -20.37
N PHE A 22 9.57 3.82 -20.05
CA PHE A 22 9.93 5.22 -19.88
C PHE A 22 11.04 5.58 -20.86
N SER A 23 10.99 6.81 -21.34
CA SER A 23 12.06 7.42 -22.11
C SER A 23 13.01 8.17 -21.19
N GLU A 24 14.22 8.43 -21.67
CA GLU A 24 15.14 9.32 -20.97
C GLU A 24 14.55 10.73 -20.85
N GLY A 25 14.71 11.36 -19.68
CA GLY A 25 14.20 12.69 -19.39
C GLY A 25 12.73 12.72 -18.93
N THR A 26 11.95 13.66 -19.48
CA THR A 26 10.60 13.96 -18.99
C THR A 26 9.56 13.01 -19.57
N ASN A 27 8.88 12.26 -18.70
CA ASN A 27 7.80 11.36 -19.06
C ASN A 27 6.43 11.90 -18.63
N VAL A 28 5.41 11.77 -19.48
CA VAL A 28 4.05 12.25 -19.19
C VAL A 28 3.06 11.09 -19.23
N ILE A 29 2.40 10.82 -18.11
CA ILE A 29 1.39 9.76 -18.00
C ILE A 29 -0.01 10.36 -18.10
N ILE A 30 -0.71 10.05 -19.20
CA ILE A 30 -2.06 10.57 -19.48
C ILE A 30 -3.06 9.42 -19.50
N GLY A 31 -4.28 9.67 -19.03
CA GLY A 31 -5.37 8.70 -19.10
C GLY A 31 -6.57 9.12 -18.27
N HIS A 32 -7.67 8.38 -18.40
CA HIS A 32 -8.89 8.59 -17.64
C HIS A 32 -8.67 8.42 -16.13
N ASN A 33 -9.62 8.92 -15.31
CA ASN A 33 -9.61 8.65 -13.88
C ASN A 33 -9.67 7.14 -13.62
N ASN A 34 -9.01 6.69 -12.56
CA ASN A 34 -8.91 5.29 -12.18
C ASN A 34 -8.17 4.37 -13.19
N ALA A 35 -7.48 4.92 -14.20
CA ALA A 35 -6.69 4.13 -15.15
C ALA A 35 -5.36 3.58 -14.61
N GLY A 36 -5.10 3.70 -13.29
CA GLY A 36 -3.86 3.21 -12.66
C GLY A 36 -2.70 4.21 -12.61
N LYS A 37 -2.89 5.47 -13.04
CA LYS A 37 -1.83 6.51 -13.00
C LYS A 37 -1.19 6.66 -11.61
N THR A 38 -2.01 6.78 -10.56
CA THR A 38 -1.55 6.86 -9.18
C THR A 38 -0.83 5.59 -8.73
N SER A 39 -1.23 4.41 -9.23
CA SER A 39 -0.54 3.15 -8.94
C SER A 39 0.88 3.14 -9.52
N VAL A 40 1.09 3.67 -10.73
CA VAL A 40 2.44 3.80 -11.30
C VAL A 40 3.33 4.67 -10.41
N ILE A 41 2.81 5.82 -9.95
CA ILE A 41 3.58 6.71 -9.08
C ILE A 41 3.86 6.06 -7.72
N LYS A 42 2.86 5.40 -7.11
CA LYS A 42 3.05 4.67 -5.85
C LYS A 42 4.02 3.50 -5.97
N ALA A 43 4.10 2.85 -7.12
CA ALA A 43 5.10 1.82 -7.36
C ALA A 43 6.54 2.39 -7.40
N LEU A 44 6.72 3.54 -8.04
CA LEU A 44 8.01 4.25 -8.01
C LEU A 44 8.38 4.70 -6.59
N GLU A 45 7.41 5.19 -5.82
CA GLU A 45 7.60 5.56 -4.41
C GLU A 45 7.96 4.33 -3.54
N LEU A 46 7.36 3.16 -3.78
CA LEU A 46 7.74 1.93 -3.08
C LEU A 46 9.20 1.55 -3.35
N LEU A 47 9.67 1.73 -4.59
CA LEU A 47 11.05 1.45 -4.92
C LEU A 47 11.99 2.49 -4.31
N PHE A 48 11.77 3.77 -4.56
CA PHE A 48 12.76 4.84 -4.33
C PHE A 48 12.45 5.79 -3.18
N GLY A 49 11.24 5.75 -2.64
CA GLY A 49 10.85 6.61 -1.51
C GLY A 49 11.59 6.24 -0.23
N ASN A 50 11.84 7.26 0.59
CA ASN A 50 12.54 7.16 1.89
C ASN A 50 11.58 6.92 3.08
N GLU A 51 10.43 6.28 2.83
CA GLU A 51 9.46 5.98 3.88
C GLU A 51 10.02 4.99 4.91
N LYS A 52 9.75 5.22 6.21
CA LYS A 52 10.19 4.34 7.30
C LYS A 52 9.63 2.92 7.19
N SER A 53 8.48 2.74 6.55
CA SER A 53 7.84 1.45 6.35
C SER A 53 7.23 1.39 4.96
N LYS A 54 7.76 0.50 4.12
CA LYS A 54 7.21 0.19 2.80
C LYS A 54 6.23 -0.99 2.85
N ARG A 55 5.53 -1.15 3.98
CA ARG A 55 4.58 -2.25 4.19
C ARG A 55 3.27 -1.93 3.47
N LEU A 56 2.75 -2.89 2.72
CA LEU A 56 1.50 -2.77 1.99
C LEU A 56 0.30 -3.29 2.79
N THR A 57 -0.88 -2.85 2.37
CA THR A 57 -2.17 -3.28 2.95
C THR A 57 -2.83 -4.33 2.08
N ILE A 58 -3.93 -4.92 2.59
CA ILE A 58 -4.69 -5.88 1.79
C ILE A 58 -5.24 -5.25 0.50
N ASP A 59 -5.52 -3.94 0.51
CA ASP A 59 -6.09 -3.21 -0.63
C ASP A 59 -5.08 -2.95 -1.76
N ASP A 60 -3.78 -3.12 -1.50
CA ASP A 60 -2.75 -2.98 -2.52
C ASP A 60 -2.62 -4.23 -3.40
N PHE A 61 -3.19 -5.38 -3.00
CA PHE A 61 -3.28 -6.54 -3.86
C PHE A 61 -4.36 -6.37 -4.93
N ASN A 62 -4.13 -6.92 -6.12
CA ASN A 62 -5.19 -7.02 -7.12
C ASN A 62 -6.32 -7.92 -6.63
N LYS A 63 -7.57 -7.47 -6.76
CA LYS A 63 -8.76 -8.20 -6.27
C LYS A 63 -9.38 -9.15 -7.30
N ASN A 64 -8.86 -9.20 -8.53
CA ASN A 64 -9.31 -10.11 -9.57
C ASN A 64 -8.59 -11.48 -9.53
N ILE A 65 -8.04 -11.85 -8.38
CA ILE A 65 -7.48 -13.19 -8.13
C ILE A 65 -8.64 -14.14 -7.82
N THR A 66 -8.61 -15.32 -8.43
CA THR A 66 -9.61 -16.38 -8.24
C THR A 66 -9.41 -17.10 -6.91
N ILE A 67 -10.45 -17.80 -6.45
CA ILE A 67 -10.39 -18.60 -5.22
C ILE A 67 -9.36 -19.72 -5.35
N GLU A 68 -9.29 -20.34 -6.54
CA GLU A 68 -8.35 -21.40 -6.87
C GLU A 68 -6.90 -20.90 -6.74
N GLU A 69 -6.60 -19.73 -7.29
CA GLU A 69 -5.29 -19.08 -7.18
C GLU A 69 -4.92 -18.80 -5.70
N LEU A 70 -5.86 -18.28 -4.91
CA LEU A 70 -5.64 -18.02 -3.48
C LEU A 70 -5.45 -19.31 -2.67
N LYS A 71 -6.10 -20.42 -3.03
CA LYS A 71 -5.91 -21.72 -2.37
C LYS A 71 -4.59 -22.37 -2.74
N GLU A 72 -4.11 -22.17 -3.96
CA GLU A 72 -2.86 -22.75 -4.44
C GLU A 72 -1.65 -22.14 -3.73
N LYS A 73 -1.59 -20.81 -3.63
CA LYS A 73 -0.45 -20.08 -3.08
C LYS A 73 -0.87 -18.73 -2.47
N PRO A 74 -0.15 -18.25 -1.43
CA PRO A 74 -0.38 -16.90 -0.94
C PRO A 74 -0.08 -15.88 -2.05
N PRO A 75 -0.96 -14.87 -2.23
CA PRO A 75 -0.69 -13.82 -3.20
C PRO A 75 0.55 -13.05 -2.79
N LYS A 76 1.33 -12.59 -3.77
CA LYS A 76 2.47 -11.70 -3.55
C LYS A 76 2.41 -10.53 -4.51
N ILE A 77 3.02 -9.40 -4.15
CA ILE A 77 3.13 -8.21 -4.98
C ILE A 77 4.58 -8.08 -5.42
N ILE A 78 4.80 -7.83 -6.71
CA ILE A 78 6.12 -7.53 -7.25
C ILE A 78 6.05 -6.17 -7.94
N VAL A 79 6.99 -5.31 -7.59
CA VAL A 79 7.25 -4.03 -8.26
C VAL A 79 8.73 -4.00 -8.59
N ALA A 80 9.10 -3.89 -9.86
CA ALA A 80 10.50 -3.84 -10.26
C ALA A 80 10.76 -2.69 -11.24
N ALA A 81 11.96 -2.12 -11.20
CA ALA A 81 12.39 -1.11 -12.15
C ALA A 81 13.73 -1.48 -12.76
N LYS A 82 13.80 -1.38 -14.09
CA LYS A 82 15.02 -1.59 -14.88
C LYS A 82 15.62 -0.25 -15.24
N PHE A 83 16.95 -0.16 -15.14
CA PHE A 83 17.74 0.97 -15.56
C PHE A 83 18.63 0.61 -16.75
N ILE A 84 18.84 1.58 -17.62
CA ILE A 84 19.78 1.49 -18.75
C ILE A 84 20.70 2.72 -18.74
N GLU A 85 21.95 2.52 -19.14
CA GLU A 85 22.93 3.59 -19.40
C GLU A 85 22.44 4.52 -20.53
N SER A 86 22.51 5.83 -20.31
CA SER A 86 22.15 6.81 -21.34
C SER A 86 23.21 6.88 -22.43
N GLU A 87 22.83 7.21 -23.67
CA GLU A 87 23.79 7.27 -24.79
C GLU A 87 24.91 8.30 -24.58
N ASN A 88 24.65 9.35 -23.81
CA ASN A 88 25.58 10.44 -23.52
C ASN A 88 26.20 10.37 -22.11
N ASP A 89 26.03 9.26 -21.38
CA ASP A 89 26.64 9.10 -20.06
C ASP A 89 28.18 9.08 -20.17
N GLU A 90 28.85 9.86 -19.32
CA GLU A 90 30.30 9.75 -19.15
C GLU A 90 30.67 8.36 -18.63
N ASP A 91 31.85 7.85 -19.02
CA ASP A 91 32.38 6.61 -18.46
C ASP A 91 32.49 6.73 -16.94
N TYR A 92 31.95 5.74 -16.21
CA TYR A 92 31.90 5.74 -14.75
C TYR A 92 31.14 6.92 -14.13
N SER A 93 30.02 7.30 -14.74
CA SER A 93 29.10 8.29 -14.17
C SER A 93 28.73 7.99 -12.71
N ASP A 94 28.46 9.04 -11.92
CA ASP A 94 28.02 8.92 -10.52
C ASP A 94 26.78 8.01 -10.38
N ASP A 95 25.91 8.01 -11.39
CA ASP A 95 24.75 7.12 -11.49
C ASP A 95 25.17 5.65 -11.53
N LEU A 96 26.13 5.29 -12.39
CA LEU A 96 26.64 3.92 -12.51
C LEU A 96 27.29 3.46 -11.21
N VAL A 97 28.04 4.34 -10.53
CA VAL A 97 28.63 4.04 -9.23
C VAL A 97 27.54 3.73 -8.20
N THR A 98 26.46 4.51 -8.22
CA THR A 98 25.32 4.36 -7.30
C THR A 98 24.58 3.03 -7.47
N VAL A 99 24.43 2.55 -8.70
CA VAL A 99 23.74 1.28 -9.00
C VAL A 99 24.67 0.11 -9.32
N SER A 100 25.97 0.24 -9.02
CA SER A 100 26.99 -0.77 -9.34
C SER A 100 26.66 -2.16 -8.78
N THR A 101 26.07 -2.25 -7.59
CA THR A 101 25.65 -3.52 -6.97
C THR A 101 24.34 -4.07 -7.52
N TRP A 102 23.66 -3.32 -8.41
CA TRP A 102 22.35 -3.65 -8.96
C TRP A 102 22.44 -4.15 -10.41
N LEU A 103 23.65 -4.19 -10.97
CA LEU A 103 23.89 -4.55 -12.37
C LEU A 103 23.46 -5.99 -12.66
N THR A 104 22.69 -6.16 -13.74
CA THR A 104 22.37 -7.44 -14.38
C THR A 104 23.23 -7.67 -15.63
N LYS A 105 23.68 -6.59 -16.26
CA LYS A 105 24.59 -6.62 -17.42
C LYS A 105 25.77 -5.71 -17.14
N ILE A 106 26.97 -6.28 -17.23
CA ILE A 106 28.26 -5.63 -16.89
C ILE A 106 28.93 -5.06 -18.16
N ASP A 107 28.38 -5.31 -19.34
CA ASP A 107 28.84 -4.74 -20.61
C ASP A 107 27.92 -3.62 -21.09
N LYS A 108 28.48 -2.60 -21.76
CA LYS A 108 27.70 -1.48 -22.30
C LYS A 108 26.61 -1.93 -23.32
N PRO A 109 25.45 -1.25 -23.37
CA PRO A 109 24.95 -0.37 -22.31
C PRO A 109 24.71 -1.16 -21.03
N TYR A 110 25.14 -0.61 -19.88
CA TYR A 110 24.94 -1.24 -18.57
C TYR A 110 23.43 -1.35 -18.26
N GLU A 111 23.05 -2.45 -17.62
CA GLU A 111 21.68 -2.67 -17.16
C GLU A 111 21.67 -2.98 -15.68
N ALA A 112 20.76 -2.36 -14.94
CA ALA A 112 20.53 -2.63 -13.53
C ALA A 112 19.05 -2.92 -13.26
N LEU A 113 18.79 -3.70 -12.21
CA LEU A 113 17.43 -4.06 -11.79
C LEU A 113 17.28 -3.92 -10.28
N ILE A 114 16.18 -3.31 -9.86
CA ILE A 114 15.72 -3.29 -8.48
C ILE A 114 14.32 -3.91 -8.41
N THR A 115 14.05 -4.74 -7.41
CA THR A 115 12.79 -5.46 -7.25
C THR A 115 12.31 -5.39 -5.80
N TYR A 116 11.17 -4.76 -5.58
CA TYR A 116 10.40 -4.87 -4.34
C TYR A 116 9.46 -6.09 -4.41
N GLU A 117 9.53 -6.96 -3.41
CA GLU A 117 8.65 -8.11 -3.25
C GLU A 117 7.95 -8.03 -1.89
N PHE A 118 6.61 -8.06 -1.88
CA PHE A 118 5.78 -8.20 -0.68
C PHE A 118 5.09 -9.56 -0.68
N PHE A 119 5.40 -10.39 0.31
CA PHE A 119 5.07 -11.81 0.29
C PHE A 119 4.88 -12.38 1.69
N LEU A 120 4.20 -13.54 1.76
CA LEU A 120 4.13 -14.35 2.97
C LEU A 120 5.38 -15.24 3.05
N PRO A 121 6.16 -15.21 4.14
CA PRO A 121 7.33 -16.06 4.29
C PRO A 121 7.00 -17.56 4.22
N GLN A 122 7.92 -18.35 3.65
CA GLN A 122 7.75 -19.79 3.42
C GLN A 122 7.35 -20.58 4.67
N LYS A 123 7.82 -20.17 5.85
CA LYS A 123 7.47 -20.79 7.15
C LYS A 123 5.96 -20.73 7.49
N GLU A 124 5.23 -19.76 6.93
CA GLU A 124 3.80 -19.57 7.18
C GLU A 124 2.94 -20.18 6.05
N GLU A 125 3.55 -20.64 4.94
CA GLU A 125 2.82 -21.14 3.76
C GLU A 125 2.00 -22.41 4.06
N ASP A 126 2.52 -23.29 4.91
CA ASP A 126 1.82 -24.53 5.27
C ASP A 126 0.57 -24.24 6.10
N GLU A 127 0.64 -23.26 7.01
CA GLU A 127 -0.50 -22.80 7.80
C GLU A 127 -1.52 -22.09 6.89
N TYR A 128 -1.04 -21.23 6.00
CA TYR A 128 -1.86 -20.54 5.01
C TYR A 128 -2.69 -21.53 4.17
N LYS A 129 -2.04 -22.53 3.56
CA LYS A 129 -2.72 -23.52 2.71
C LYS A 129 -3.77 -24.32 3.48
N LYS A 130 -3.51 -24.64 4.76
CA LYS A 130 -4.49 -25.33 5.62
C LYS A 130 -5.71 -24.46 5.91
N VAL A 131 -5.51 -23.22 6.33
CA VAL A 131 -6.61 -22.32 6.72
C VAL A 131 -7.43 -21.91 5.50
N ILE A 132 -6.77 -21.40 4.45
CA ILE A 132 -7.41 -20.92 3.22
C ILE A 132 -8.04 -22.08 2.44
N GLY A 133 -7.39 -23.26 2.43
CA GLY A 133 -7.92 -24.47 1.80
C GLY A 133 -9.21 -24.98 2.46
N ALA A 134 -9.36 -24.81 3.78
CA ALA A 134 -10.53 -25.24 4.54
C ALA A 134 -11.77 -24.33 4.33
N ILE A 135 -11.61 -23.13 3.77
CA ILE A 135 -12.72 -22.22 3.49
C ILE A 135 -13.56 -22.82 2.34
N ASN A 136 -14.86 -23.00 2.61
CA ASN A 136 -15.84 -23.53 1.64
C ASN A 136 -16.83 -22.45 1.15
N SER A 137 -16.40 -21.19 1.16
CA SER A 137 -17.19 -20.08 0.62
C SER A 137 -17.00 -19.95 -0.90
N LYS A 138 -18.07 -19.49 -1.57
CA LYS A 138 -18.07 -19.07 -2.97
C LYS A 138 -17.74 -17.58 -3.13
N ASP A 139 -17.69 -16.84 -2.04
CA ASP A 139 -17.35 -15.42 -2.05
C ASP A 139 -15.84 -15.24 -1.86
N VAL A 140 -15.18 -14.56 -2.80
CA VAL A 140 -13.75 -14.24 -2.74
C VAL A 140 -13.44 -13.33 -1.54
N HIS A 141 -14.41 -12.50 -1.12
CA HIS A 141 -14.23 -11.59 0.01
C HIS A 141 -13.93 -12.31 1.32
N ASP A 142 -14.49 -13.51 1.54
CA ASP A 142 -14.19 -14.31 2.73
C ASP A 142 -12.72 -14.72 2.78
N TYR A 143 -12.13 -15.06 1.64
CA TYR A 143 -10.70 -15.39 1.55
C TYR A 143 -9.84 -14.17 1.83
N TRP A 144 -10.15 -13.03 1.22
CA TRP A 144 -9.42 -11.78 1.47
C TRP A 144 -9.52 -11.32 2.92
N TYR A 145 -10.69 -11.50 3.56
CA TYR A 145 -10.90 -11.22 4.97
C TYR A 145 -9.98 -12.09 5.83
N GLU A 146 -9.94 -13.40 5.60
CA GLU A 146 -9.05 -14.30 6.35
C GLU A 146 -7.57 -13.93 6.15
N ILE A 147 -7.17 -13.54 4.92
CA ILE A 147 -5.81 -13.05 4.66
C ILE A 147 -5.54 -11.76 5.45
N GLU A 148 -6.45 -10.78 5.43
CA GLU A 148 -6.30 -9.51 6.13
C GLU A 148 -6.10 -9.69 7.64
N TYR A 149 -6.95 -10.52 8.27
CA TYR A 149 -6.96 -10.63 9.73
C TYR A 149 -5.93 -11.63 10.27
N ASN A 150 -5.68 -12.74 9.58
CA ASN A 150 -4.83 -13.82 10.12
C ASN A 150 -3.42 -13.86 9.52
N PHE A 151 -3.25 -13.39 8.27
CA PHE A 151 -1.99 -13.52 7.56
C PHE A 151 -1.29 -12.20 7.28
N LEU A 152 -2.01 -11.09 7.08
CA LEU A 152 -1.41 -9.82 6.62
C LEU A 152 -0.31 -9.34 7.56
N MET A 153 -0.44 -9.52 8.88
CA MET A 153 0.62 -9.19 9.85
C MET A 153 1.89 -10.03 9.66
N LYS A 154 1.76 -11.26 9.16
CA LYS A 154 2.87 -12.18 8.88
C LYS A 154 3.57 -11.89 7.55
N TYR A 155 2.96 -11.11 6.66
CA TYR A 155 3.62 -10.68 5.42
C TYR A 155 4.84 -9.82 5.72
N THR A 156 5.84 -9.94 4.86
CA THR A 156 7.07 -9.17 4.90
C THR A 156 7.35 -8.59 3.51
N TYR A 157 8.20 -7.57 3.44
CA TYR A 157 8.73 -7.07 2.19
C TYR A 157 10.24 -7.15 2.18
N LYS A 158 10.80 -7.35 0.99
CA LYS A 158 12.23 -7.24 0.73
C LYS A 158 12.44 -6.49 -0.58
N ILE A 159 13.53 -5.73 -0.62
CA ILE A 159 13.99 -5.09 -1.85
C ILE A 159 15.27 -5.81 -2.26
N TYR A 160 15.26 -6.34 -3.46
CA TYR A 160 16.36 -7.06 -4.07
C TYR A 160 16.97 -6.25 -5.21
N VAL A 161 18.24 -6.50 -5.49
CA VAL A 161 19.01 -5.82 -6.54
C VAL A 161 19.76 -6.81 -7.41
N GLY A 162 19.95 -6.47 -8.69
CA GLY A 162 20.56 -7.35 -9.67
C GLY A 162 19.63 -8.49 -10.10
N ASN A 163 20.21 -9.65 -10.41
CA ASN A 163 19.41 -10.80 -10.86
C ASN A 163 18.47 -11.28 -9.72
N PRO A 164 17.13 -11.31 -9.95
CA PRO A 164 16.15 -11.70 -8.93
C PRO A 164 16.37 -13.12 -8.37
N GLU A 165 17.03 -14.01 -9.12
CA GLU A 165 17.32 -15.37 -8.66
C GLU A 165 18.28 -15.42 -7.48
N HIS A 166 19.22 -14.46 -7.40
CA HIS A 166 20.23 -14.43 -6.35
C HIS A 166 19.70 -13.84 -5.03
N LYS A 167 18.56 -13.14 -5.06
CA LYS A 167 17.93 -12.52 -3.89
C LYS A 167 18.87 -11.65 -3.05
N ASN A 168 19.78 -10.94 -3.71
CA ASN A 168 20.68 -9.98 -3.06
C ASN A 168 19.85 -8.82 -2.52
N ILE A 169 19.90 -8.59 -1.20
CA ILE A 169 19.12 -7.55 -0.53
C ILE A 169 19.79 -6.19 -0.77
N VAL A 170 18.99 -5.16 -1.04
CA VAL A 170 19.51 -3.79 -1.20
C VAL A 170 20.16 -3.28 0.09
N GLU A 171 21.30 -2.62 -0.05
CA GLU A 171 21.94 -1.90 1.04
C GLU A 171 21.18 -0.59 1.30
N PRO A 172 20.76 -0.31 2.56
CA PRO A 172 20.02 0.91 2.87
C PRO A 172 20.75 2.20 2.49
N GLU A 173 22.09 2.20 2.54
CA GLU A 173 22.91 3.33 2.15
C GLU A 173 22.77 3.70 0.69
N SER A 174 22.68 2.70 -0.21
CA SER A 174 22.47 2.94 -1.64
C SER A 174 21.08 3.48 -1.93
N MET A 175 20.06 3.09 -1.16
CA MET A 175 18.71 3.63 -1.31
C MET A 175 18.64 5.13 -0.98
N ASN A 176 19.36 5.58 0.04
CA ASN A 176 19.40 6.99 0.44
C ASN A 176 20.08 7.90 -0.58
N LYS A 177 20.80 7.34 -1.57
CA LYS A 177 21.41 8.11 -2.67
C LYS A 177 20.38 8.53 -3.74
N PHE A 178 19.21 7.89 -3.77
CA PHE A 178 18.12 8.27 -4.67
C PHE A 178 17.31 9.41 -4.06
N ASP A 179 17.30 10.55 -4.73
CA ASP A 179 16.37 11.64 -4.40
C ASP A 179 15.02 11.40 -5.08
N PHE A 180 14.05 10.92 -4.31
CA PHE A 180 12.67 10.76 -4.75
C PHE A 180 11.80 11.86 -4.16
N GLN A 181 11.31 12.75 -5.02
CA GLN A 181 10.40 13.83 -4.65
C GLN A 181 9.02 13.59 -5.24
N PHE A 182 8.03 13.35 -4.37
CA PHE A 182 6.63 13.27 -4.77
C PHE A 182 5.89 14.54 -4.39
N LEU A 183 5.45 15.30 -5.40
CA LEU A 183 4.64 16.50 -5.23
C LEU A 183 3.15 16.14 -5.35
N THR A 184 2.46 16.16 -4.21
CA THR A 184 1.00 16.03 -4.17
C THR A 184 0.32 17.25 -4.79
N ALA A 185 -0.91 17.07 -5.29
CA ALA A 185 -1.71 18.20 -5.75
C ALA A 185 -1.97 19.17 -4.58
N ILE A 186 -1.67 20.46 -4.76
CA ILE A 186 -1.85 21.50 -3.73
C ILE A 186 -3.28 21.53 -3.18
N ARG A 187 -4.27 21.18 -4.01
CA ARG A 187 -5.69 21.09 -3.62
C ARG A 187 -5.95 20.07 -2.51
N ASP A 188 -5.15 19.03 -2.39
CA ASP A 188 -5.38 17.93 -1.43
C ASP A 188 -4.74 18.20 -0.05
N VAL A 189 -3.95 19.28 0.09
CA VAL A 189 -3.22 19.63 1.32
C VAL A 189 -4.14 19.80 2.53
N GLU A 190 -5.32 20.39 2.33
CA GLU A 190 -6.31 20.55 3.40
C GLU A 190 -6.78 19.18 3.92
N ARG A 191 -7.18 18.27 3.02
CA ARG A 191 -7.62 16.91 3.37
C ARG A 191 -6.51 16.13 4.10
N ASP A 192 -5.29 16.24 3.63
CA ASP A 192 -4.16 15.48 4.17
C ASP A 192 -3.73 16.01 5.56
N LEU A 193 -3.91 17.32 5.84
CA LEU A 193 -3.77 17.89 7.18
C LEU A 193 -4.86 17.42 8.16
N PHE A 194 -6.06 17.07 7.67
CA PHE A 194 -7.19 16.67 8.51
C PHE A 194 -7.35 15.14 8.67
N THR A 195 -6.73 14.31 7.84
CA THR A 195 -7.20 12.93 7.69
C THR A 195 -6.73 11.95 8.75
N GLY A 196 -5.59 12.13 9.43
CA GLY A 196 -5.17 11.31 10.57
C GLY A 196 -5.39 9.78 10.39
N ARG A 197 -5.35 9.29 9.15
CA ARG A 197 -5.79 7.94 8.81
C ARG A 197 -4.57 7.05 8.65
N ASN A 198 -4.61 5.95 9.40
CA ASN A 198 -3.62 4.86 9.46
C ASN A 198 -2.39 5.14 10.34
N SER A 199 -2.64 5.41 11.62
CA SER A 199 -1.61 5.20 12.63
C SER A 199 -1.49 3.70 12.93
N LEU A 200 -0.26 3.20 13.07
CA LEU A 200 0.05 1.89 13.64
C LEU A 200 -0.73 1.64 14.94
N LEU A 201 -1.01 2.71 15.70
CA LEU A 201 -1.84 2.68 16.89
C LEU A 201 -3.26 2.17 16.62
N LYS A 202 -3.89 2.55 15.50
CA LYS A 202 -5.20 2.03 15.12
C LYS A 202 -5.13 0.51 14.90
N GLU A 203 -4.13 0.01 14.19
CA GLU A 203 -3.95 -1.42 13.94
C GLU A 203 -3.71 -2.21 15.23
N VAL A 204 -2.88 -1.67 16.13
CA VAL A 204 -2.63 -2.25 17.45
C VAL A 204 -3.91 -2.27 18.29
N ILE A 205 -4.66 -1.17 18.33
CA ILE A 205 -5.93 -1.10 19.05
C ILE A 205 -6.94 -2.08 18.45
N ASP A 206 -7.06 -2.15 17.12
CA ASP A 206 -7.98 -3.04 16.43
C ASP A 206 -7.62 -4.52 16.68
N PHE A 207 -6.35 -4.88 16.87
CA PHE A 207 -5.93 -6.22 17.28
C PHE A 207 -6.42 -6.58 18.69
N PHE A 208 -6.18 -5.68 19.67
CA PHE A 208 -6.48 -5.92 21.09
C PHE A 208 -7.93 -5.64 21.51
N ILE A 209 -8.72 -4.91 20.72
CA ILE A 209 -10.15 -4.74 20.97
C ILE A 209 -10.86 -6.08 20.88
N ASP A 210 -11.79 -6.35 21.80
CA ASP A 210 -12.58 -7.59 21.86
C ASP A 210 -11.72 -8.87 21.87
N TYR A 211 -10.49 -8.79 22.42
CA TYR A 211 -9.52 -9.88 22.41
C TYR A 211 -10.06 -11.15 23.08
N GLU A 212 -10.88 -10.99 24.12
CA GLU A 212 -11.53 -12.11 24.82
C GLU A 212 -12.52 -12.88 23.93
N ILE A 213 -13.14 -12.23 22.95
CA ILE A 213 -14.02 -12.90 21.97
C ILE A 213 -13.18 -13.53 20.87
N LYS A 214 -12.15 -12.82 20.40
CA LYS A 214 -11.27 -13.30 19.31
C LYS A 214 -10.51 -14.57 19.71
N THR A 215 -10.04 -14.64 20.96
CA THR A 215 -9.25 -15.77 21.47
C THR A 215 -10.07 -16.89 22.10
N ASP A 216 -11.41 -16.81 22.14
CA ASP A 216 -12.24 -17.87 22.71
C ASP A 216 -12.25 -19.12 21.81
N GLU A 217 -11.59 -20.19 22.25
CA GLU A 217 -11.53 -21.48 21.55
C GLU A 217 -12.87 -22.22 21.52
N LYS A 218 -13.83 -21.85 22.38
CA LYS A 218 -15.15 -22.51 22.49
C LYS A 218 -16.19 -21.89 21.57
N MET A 219 -15.97 -20.66 21.11
CA MET A 219 -16.87 -19.98 20.17
C MET A 219 -16.51 -20.32 18.71
N LYS A 220 -17.54 -20.56 17.89
CA LYS A 220 -17.36 -20.66 16.44
C LYS A 220 -17.07 -19.27 15.87
N GLU A 221 -16.27 -19.20 14.80
CA GLU A 221 -15.91 -17.94 14.14
C GLU A 221 -17.12 -17.09 13.70
N ILE A 222 -18.21 -17.74 13.26
CA ILE A 222 -19.46 -17.05 12.90
C ILE A 222 -20.06 -16.33 14.11
N ASP A 223 -20.04 -16.97 15.28
CA ASP A 223 -20.59 -16.43 16.52
C ASP A 223 -19.70 -15.30 17.07
N LYS A 224 -18.37 -15.43 16.93
CA LYS A 224 -17.40 -14.37 17.24
C LYS A 224 -17.66 -13.12 16.38
N LYS A 225 -17.78 -13.29 15.05
CA LYS A 225 -18.07 -12.18 14.11
C LYS A 225 -19.38 -11.48 14.47
N LYS A 226 -20.41 -12.23 14.85
CA LYS A 226 -21.70 -11.66 15.27
C LYS A 226 -21.58 -10.86 16.58
N ALA A 227 -20.92 -11.40 17.59
CA ALA A 227 -20.73 -10.75 18.88
C ALA A 227 -19.90 -9.45 18.77
N ILE A 228 -18.82 -9.46 17.99
CA ILE A 228 -18.00 -8.26 17.72
C ILE A 228 -18.84 -7.20 17.00
N LYS A 229 -19.68 -7.60 16.04
CA LYS A 229 -20.55 -6.67 15.30
C LYS A 229 -21.59 -6.02 16.21
N GLU A 230 -22.15 -6.76 17.16
CA GLU A 230 -23.08 -6.21 18.17
C GLU A 230 -22.37 -5.20 19.08
N ARG A 231 -21.20 -5.53 19.62
CA ARG A 231 -20.41 -4.58 20.45
C ARG A 231 -20.03 -3.31 19.70
N LYS A 232 -19.61 -3.42 18.44
CA LYS A 232 -19.32 -2.24 17.60
C LYS A 232 -20.55 -1.36 17.42
N ARG A 233 -21.73 -1.96 17.25
CA ARG A 233 -22.98 -1.22 17.11
C ARG A 233 -23.34 -0.47 18.40
N ASP A 234 -23.20 -1.13 19.55
CA ASP A 234 -23.48 -0.53 20.85
C ASP A 234 -22.50 0.60 21.17
N PHE A 235 -21.21 0.38 20.92
CA PHE A 235 -20.19 1.42 21.05
C PHE A 235 -20.48 2.62 20.15
N SER A 236 -20.84 2.39 18.88
CA SER A 236 -21.18 3.47 17.95
C SER A 236 -22.43 4.25 18.40
N ALA A 237 -23.43 3.58 18.95
CA ALA A 237 -24.62 4.24 19.49
C ALA A 237 -24.26 5.14 20.68
N ASN A 238 -23.42 4.65 21.59
CA ASN A 238 -22.95 5.42 22.75
C ASN A 238 -22.04 6.59 22.35
N ALA A 239 -21.13 6.36 21.40
CA ALA A 239 -20.24 7.39 20.87
C ALA A 239 -21.02 8.53 20.20
N LYS A 240 -22.13 8.21 19.53
CA LYS A 240 -23.00 9.23 18.92
C LYS A 240 -23.51 10.24 19.95
N THR A 241 -23.91 9.78 21.14
CA THR A 241 -24.32 10.66 22.24
C THR A 241 -23.20 11.61 22.67
N LEU A 242 -21.97 11.10 22.77
CA LEU A 242 -20.80 11.88 23.13
C LEU A 242 -20.46 12.94 22.05
N ILE A 243 -20.51 12.54 20.78
CA ILE A 243 -20.26 13.43 19.63
C ILE A 243 -21.32 14.53 19.59
N THR A 244 -22.60 14.20 19.78
CA THR A 244 -23.67 15.21 19.85
C THR A 244 -23.43 16.21 20.98
N SER A 245 -23.01 15.74 22.16
CA SER A 245 -22.66 16.63 23.28
C SER A 245 -21.49 17.56 22.92
N LEU A 246 -20.46 17.03 22.27
CA LEU A 246 -19.32 17.82 21.80
C LEU A 246 -19.74 18.86 20.76
N GLN A 247 -20.54 18.47 19.77
CA GLN A 247 -21.07 19.36 18.73
C GLN A 247 -21.89 20.49 19.33
N ASN A 248 -22.76 20.21 20.30
CA ASN A 248 -23.54 21.22 21.00
C ASN A 248 -22.64 22.24 21.74
N ARG A 249 -21.57 21.76 22.39
CA ARG A 249 -20.59 22.64 23.06
C ARG A 249 -19.82 23.51 22.06
N MET A 250 -19.61 23.02 20.84
CA MET A 250 -18.89 23.72 19.79
C MET A 250 -19.79 24.62 18.93
N GLU A 251 -21.11 24.61 19.10
CA GLU A 251 -22.06 25.26 18.20
C GLU A 251 -21.79 26.77 18.04
N VAL A 252 -21.54 27.46 19.16
CA VAL A 252 -21.24 28.90 19.17
C VAL A 252 -19.84 29.18 18.59
N GLY A 253 -18.84 28.37 18.97
CA GLY A 253 -17.48 28.51 18.45
C GLY A 253 -17.39 28.29 16.94
N LYS A 254 -18.16 27.32 16.42
CA LYS A 254 -18.28 27.04 14.99
C LYS A 254 -18.84 28.24 14.23
N LYS A 255 -19.86 28.93 14.75
CA LYS A 255 -20.42 30.15 14.14
C LYS A 255 -19.37 31.27 14.03
N HIS A 256 -18.54 31.44 15.06
CA HIS A 256 -17.45 32.43 15.03
C HIS A 256 -16.30 32.03 14.08
N MET A 257 -15.93 30.75 14.04
CA MET A 257 -14.89 30.25 13.11
C MET A 257 -15.31 30.41 11.64
N LEU A 258 -16.58 30.15 11.33
CA LEU A 258 -17.09 30.20 9.95
C LEU A 258 -17.39 31.62 9.46
N LYS A 259 -17.50 32.61 10.35
CA LYS A 259 -17.79 34.00 9.99
C LYS A 259 -16.79 34.58 8.98
N TYR A 260 -15.50 34.25 9.13
CA TYR A 260 -14.45 34.68 8.19
C TYR A 260 -14.58 34.03 6.80
N ALA A 261 -15.06 32.78 6.73
CA ALA A 261 -15.29 32.06 5.47
C ALA A 261 -16.57 32.52 4.76
N GLU A 262 -17.60 32.88 5.53
CA GLU A 262 -18.85 33.46 5.01
C GLU A 262 -18.66 34.90 4.50
N GLU A 263 -17.87 35.72 5.19
CA GLU A 263 -17.55 37.10 4.76
C GLU A 263 -16.69 37.16 3.49
N THR A 264 -15.93 36.11 3.19
CA THR A 264 -15.04 36.02 2.01
C THR A 264 -15.67 35.27 0.83
N GLY A 265 -16.91 34.78 0.97
CA GLY A 265 -17.61 34.02 -0.07
C GLY A 265 -17.04 32.60 -0.30
N ALA A 266 -16.23 32.10 0.63
CA ALA A 266 -15.60 30.78 0.58
C ALA A 266 -16.39 29.73 1.38
N SER A 267 -17.66 30.00 1.73
CA SER A 267 -18.48 29.02 2.43
C SER A 267 -18.86 27.87 1.49
N PHE A 268 -18.62 26.65 1.96
CA PHE A 268 -18.88 25.42 1.23
C PHE A 268 -20.35 25.35 0.81
N ASP A 269 -20.58 25.42 -0.50
CA ASP A 269 -21.87 25.15 -1.13
C ASP A 269 -22.33 23.74 -0.77
N ASN A 270 -23.47 23.66 -0.07
CA ASN A 270 -24.39 22.52 0.07
C ASN A 270 -23.79 21.10 0.00
N LEU A 271 -23.20 20.62 1.10
CA LEU A 271 -23.18 19.18 1.40
C LEU A 271 -24.48 18.80 2.12
N ILE A 272 -25.49 18.43 1.33
CA ILE A 272 -26.64 17.65 1.81
C ILE A 272 -26.14 16.21 1.99
N VAL A 273 -25.97 15.78 3.24
CA VAL A 273 -25.98 14.36 3.66
C VAL A 273 -26.86 14.25 4.91
#